data_AF-A0A563E7Y5-F1
#
_entry.id   AF-A0A563E7Y5-F1
#
_cell.length_a   1.000
_cell.length_b   1.000
_cell.length_c   1.000
_cell.angle_alpha   90.00
_cell.angle_beta   90.00
_cell.angle_gamma   90.00
#
_symmetry.space_group_name_H-M   'P 1'
#
loop_
_entity.id
_entity.type
_entity.pdbx_description
1 polymer ?
#
loop_
_entity_poly.entity_id
_entity_poly.type
_entity_poly.pdbx_seq_one_letter_code
_entity_poly.pdbx_strand_id
1 'polypeptide(L)'
;MAVFKIMLLLHLLAAIFAIGPLVHAVTTAARGLRTGDAAATASSARMATIYSYASLLVVIFGFGLMSAKTPYPPHKAVASFGETWIWLSVLLWLIGVAISLAVTVPSLQKATVSIGDGQAIDSLKGKVAGSGGVIGIIFVVIVVLMVYRPGS
;
A
#
# COMPACT_ATOMS: atom_id res chain seq x y z
N MET A 1 -17.08 -5.81 22.99
CA MET A 1 -16.18 -6.99 22.90
C MET A 1 -16.16 -7.59 21.49
N ALA A 2 -17.28 -8.07 20.93
CA ALA A 2 -17.29 -8.71 19.60
C ALA A 2 -16.88 -7.76 18.46
N VAL A 3 -17.46 -6.55 18.40
CA VAL A 3 -17.19 -5.57 17.34
C VAL A 3 -15.71 -5.20 17.24
N PHE A 4 -15.03 -4.94 18.37
CA PHE A 4 -13.60 -4.67 18.42
C PHE A 4 -12.78 -5.79 17.76
N LYS A 5 -13.00 -7.05 18.17
CA LYS A 5 -12.26 -8.20 17.66
C LYS A 5 -12.48 -8.40 16.16
N ILE A 6 -13.73 -8.23 15.70
CA ILE A 6 -14.08 -8.38 14.28
C ILE A 6 -13.43 -7.27 13.44
N MET A 7 -13.53 -6.00 13.87
CA MET A 7 -12.91 -4.88 13.14
C MET A 7 -11.39 -4.97 13.13
N LEU A 8 -10.79 -5.35 14.26
CA LEU A 8 -9.34 -5.56 14.35
C LEU A 8 -8.89 -6.69 13.43
N LEU A 9 -9.61 -7.82 13.43
CA LEU A 9 -9.34 -8.93 12.52
C LEU A 9 -9.42 -8.48 11.07
N LEU A 10 -10.50 -7.80 10.67
CA LEU A 10 -10.68 -7.34 9.29
C LEU A 10 -9.61 -6.32 8.88
N HIS A 11 -9.24 -5.40 9.76
CA HIS A 11 -8.18 -4.44 9.51
C HIS A 11 -6.82 -5.13 9.31
N LEU A 12 -6.47 -6.09 10.18
CA LEU A 12 -5.21 -6.84 10.07
C LEU A 12 -5.19 -7.73 8.83
N LEU A 13 -6.28 -8.43 8.52
CA LEU A 13 -6.38 -9.22 7.29
C LEU A 13 -6.25 -8.33 6.06
N ALA A 14 -6.95 -7.18 6.02
CA ALA A 14 -6.80 -6.23 4.93
C ALA A 14 -5.36 -5.71 4.84
N ALA A 15 -4.72 -5.38 5.97
CA ALA A 15 -3.34 -4.88 5.96
C ALA A 15 -2.38 -5.93 5.38
N ILE A 16 -2.46 -7.18 5.82
CA ILE A 16 -1.58 -8.26 5.35
C ILE A 16 -1.84 -8.61 3.88
N PHE A 17 -3.11 -8.85 3.54
CA PHE A 17 -3.49 -9.38 2.22
C PHE A 17 -3.68 -8.31 1.15
N ALA A 18 -3.78 -7.02 1.50
CA ALA A 18 -3.78 -5.94 0.53
C ALA A 18 -2.42 -5.23 0.41
N ILE A 19 -1.82 -4.83 1.53
CA ILE A 19 -0.56 -4.05 1.50
C ILE A 19 0.63 -4.93 1.12
N GLY A 20 0.69 -6.16 1.62
CA GLY A 20 1.78 -7.09 1.31
C GLY A 20 1.96 -7.31 -0.20
N PRO A 21 0.91 -7.74 -0.93
CA PRO A 21 0.98 -7.90 -2.38
C PRO A 21 1.23 -6.59 -3.14
N LEU A 22 0.68 -5.45 -2.68
CA LEU A 22 0.95 -4.13 -3.27
C LEU A 22 2.44 -3.77 -3.20
N VAL A 23 3.00 -3.80 -1.99
CA VAL A 23 4.40 -3.45 -1.74
C VAL A 23 5.32 -4.42 -2.47
N HIS A 24 5.02 -5.71 -2.48
CA HIS A 24 5.76 -6.68 -3.29
C HIS A 24 5.73 -6.30 -4.77
N ALA A 25 4.54 -6.11 -5.33
CA ALA A 25 4.37 -5.80 -6.75
C ALA A 25 5.18 -4.58 -7.18
N VAL A 26 5.20 -3.50 -6.40
CA VAL A 26 5.90 -2.27 -6.77
C VAL A 26 7.40 -2.30 -6.48
N THR A 27 7.86 -2.96 -5.41
CA THR A 27 9.28 -2.98 -5.03
C THR A 27 10.10 -3.96 -5.84
N THR A 28 9.49 -5.05 -6.33
CA THR A 28 10.19 -6.04 -7.16
C THR A 28 9.98 -5.84 -8.66
N ALA A 29 9.09 -4.93 -9.07
CA ALA A 29 8.75 -4.68 -10.48
C ALA A 29 9.97 -4.40 -11.38
N ALA A 30 10.99 -3.70 -10.85
CA ALA A 30 12.21 -3.37 -11.59
C ALA A 30 12.94 -4.61 -12.15
N ARG A 31 12.72 -5.79 -11.56
CA ARG A 31 13.28 -7.06 -12.06
C ARG A 31 12.78 -7.38 -13.47
N GLY A 32 11.47 -7.27 -13.72
CA GLY A 32 10.88 -7.53 -15.04
C GLY A 32 11.41 -6.57 -16.11
N LEU A 33 11.63 -5.30 -15.74
CA LEU A 33 12.26 -4.32 -16.64
C LEU A 33 13.74 -4.64 -16.94
N ARG A 34 14.48 -5.20 -15.99
CA ARG A 34 15.90 -5.58 -16.19
C ARG A 34 16.05 -6.77 -17.11
N THR A 35 15.10 -7.71 -17.06
CA THR A 35 15.10 -8.92 -17.87
C THR A 35 14.37 -8.74 -19.20
N GLY A 36 13.75 -7.58 -19.45
CA GLY A 36 12.94 -7.37 -20.65
C GLY A 36 11.73 -8.30 -20.72
N ASP A 37 11.13 -8.62 -19.56
CA ASP A 37 9.98 -9.53 -19.47
C ASP A 37 8.67 -8.73 -19.42
N ALA A 38 8.00 -8.63 -20.58
CA ALA A 38 6.73 -7.91 -20.71
C ALA A 38 5.59 -8.55 -19.89
N ALA A 39 5.59 -9.88 -19.73
CA ALA A 39 4.56 -10.56 -18.96
C ALA A 39 4.72 -10.24 -17.46
N ALA A 40 5.95 -10.22 -16.96
CA ALA A 40 6.25 -9.82 -15.60
C ALA A 40 5.86 -8.36 -15.33
N THR A 41 6.18 -7.41 -16.22
CA THR A 41 5.80 -6.00 -16.04
C THR A 41 4.29 -5.79 -16.08
N ALA A 42 3.59 -6.51 -16.97
CA ALA A 42 2.12 -6.49 -17.04
C ALA A 42 1.48 -7.04 -15.76
N SER A 43 2.00 -8.16 -15.25
CA SER A 43 1.55 -8.77 -13.99
C SER A 43 1.75 -7.82 -12.81
N SER A 44 2.94 -7.21 -12.68
CA SER A 44 3.21 -6.22 -11.64
C SER A 44 2.29 -5.00 -11.74
N ALA A 45 2.01 -4.49 -12.94
CA ALA A 45 1.08 -3.38 -13.13
C ALA A 45 -0.34 -3.75 -12.67
N ARG A 46 -0.83 -4.93 -13.05
CA ARG A 46 -2.15 -5.42 -12.65
C ARG A 46 -2.26 -5.59 -11.14
N MET A 47 -1.26 -6.22 -10.53
CA MET A 47 -1.20 -6.42 -9.07
C MET A 47 -1.16 -5.08 -8.33
N ALA A 48 -0.29 -4.16 -8.75
CA ALA A 48 -0.21 -2.83 -8.15
C ALA A 48 -1.55 -2.09 -8.24
N THR A 49 -2.26 -2.14 -9.38
CA THR A 49 -3.60 -1.55 -9.53
C THR A 49 -4.61 -2.18 -8.59
N ILE A 50 -4.77 -3.51 -8.63
CA ILE A 50 -5.78 -4.23 -7.83
C ILE A 50 -5.56 -3.96 -6.35
N TYR A 51 -4.32 -4.09 -5.88
CA TYR A 51 -4.02 -3.97 -4.46
C TYR A 51 -3.92 -2.53 -3.97
N SER A 52 -3.67 -1.55 -4.86
CA SER A 52 -3.86 -0.13 -4.53
C SER A 52 -5.32 0.15 -4.20
N TYR A 53 -6.27 -0.35 -5.00
CA TYR A 53 -7.70 -0.22 -4.67
C TYR A 53 -8.10 -1.05 -3.47
N ALA A 54 -7.63 -2.30 -3.36
CA ALA A 54 -7.93 -3.16 -2.20
C ALA A 54 -7.41 -2.55 -0.89
N SER A 55 -6.33 -1.75 -0.93
CA SER A 55 -5.80 -1.06 0.25
C SER A 55 -6.80 -0.08 0.90
N LEU A 56 -7.84 0.36 0.18
CA LEU A 56 -8.94 1.15 0.76
C LEU A 56 -9.63 0.40 1.91
N LEU A 57 -9.71 -0.92 1.84
CA LEU A 57 -10.28 -1.74 2.91
C LEU A 57 -9.51 -1.57 4.23
N VAL A 58 -8.19 -1.37 4.17
CA VAL A 58 -7.36 -1.10 5.36
C VAL A 58 -7.82 0.17 6.05
N VAL A 59 -8.05 1.24 5.29
CA VAL A 59 -8.50 2.53 5.80
C VAL A 59 -9.94 2.44 6.32
N ILE A 60 -10.84 1.80 5.57
CA ILE A 60 -12.24 1.60 5.97
C ILE A 60 -12.33 0.83 7.29
N PHE A 61 -11.65 -0.31 7.39
CA PHE A 61 -11.65 -1.10 8.63
C PHE A 61 -10.86 -0.41 9.75
N GLY A 62 -9.85 0.40 9.44
CA GLY A 62 -9.13 1.23 10.40
C GLY A 62 -10.05 2.25 11.06
N PHE A 63 -10.78 3.03 10.27
CA PHE A 63 -11.78 3.97 10.80
C PHE A 63 -12.95 3.25 11.49
N GLY A 64 -13.39 2.10 10.96
CA GLY A 64 -14.36 1.23 11.64
C GLY A 64 -13.89 0.77 13.01
N LEU A 65 -12.62 0.39 13.13
CA LEU A 65 -12.00 0.01 14.41
C LEU A 65 -11.95 1.18 15.41
N MET A 66 -11.71 2.41 14.95
CA MET A 66 -11.74 3.61 15.80
C MET A 66 -13.11 3.85 16.44
N SER A 67 -14.20 3.43 15.79
CA SER A 67 -15.56 3.52 16.36
C SER A 67 -15.83 2.51 17.49
N ALA A 68 -14.99 1.49 17.63
CA ALA A 68 -15.13 0.47 18.65
C ALA A 68 -14.54 0.92 20.00
N LYS A 69 -14.98 0.26 21.09
CA LYS A 69 -14.39 0.44 22.41
C LYS A 69 -13.36 -0.66 22.69
N THR A 70 -12.19 -0.26 23.17
CA THR A 70 -11.14 -1.21 23.58
C THR A 70 -11.57 -2.00 24.82
N PRO A 71 -11.21 -3.30 24.90
CA PRO A 71 -11.36 -4.08 26.12
C PRO A 71 -10.43 -3.63 27.25
N TYR A 72 -9.29 -3.02 26.93
CA TYR A 72 -8.25 -2.63 27.88
C TYR A 72 -7.60 -1.29 27.47
N PRO A 73 -7.68 -0.22 28.28
CA PRO A 73 -8.55 -0.06 29.45
C PRO A 73 -10.05 -0.06 29.08
N PRO A 74 -10.96 -0.53 29.96
CA PRO A 74 -12.35 -0.71 29.60
C PRO A 74 -13.03 0.57 29.10
N HIS A 75 -13.81 0.46 28.03
CA HIS A 75 -14.72 1.49 27.53
C HIS A 75 -14.10 2.76 26.91
N LYS A 76 -12.77 2.82 26.75
CA LYS A 76 -12.14 3.86 25.92
C LYS A 76 -12.35 3.57 24.43
N ALA A 77 -12.41 4.63 23.63
CA ALA A 77 -12.31 4.51 22.18
C ALA A 77 -10.93 3.96 21.81
N VAL A 78 -10.83 3.18 20.72
CA VAL A 78 -9.56 2.60 20.24
C VAL A 78 -8.63 3.66 19.65
N ALA A 79 -9.18 4.76 19.15
CA ALA A 79 -8.42 5.92 18.75
C ALA A 79 -9.34 7.14 18.64
N SER A 80 -8.76 8.33 18.74
CA SER A 80 -9.43 9.60 18.51
C SER A 80 -9.01 10.21 17.18
N PHE A 81 -9.94 10.88 16.49
CA PHE A 81 -9.62 11.70 15.30
C PHE A 81 -8.68 12.88 15.61
N GLY A 82 -8.42 13.21 16.88
CA GLY A 82 -7.41 14.19 17.26
C GLY A 82 -5.97 13.67 17.21
N GLU A 83 -5.76 12.38 17.00
CA GLU A 83 -4.44 11.76 17.03
C GLU A 83 -3.68 11.99 15.72
N THR A 84 -2.59 12.76 15.80
CA THR A 84 -1.80 13.18 14.62
C THR A 84 -1.24 12.00 13.83
N TRP A 85 -0.86 10.90 14.47
CA TRP A 85 -0.29 9.72 13.80
C TRP A 85 -1.28 9.00 12.87
N ILE A 86 -2.58 9.07 13.15
CA ILE A 86 -3.63 8.52 12.28
C ILE A 86 -3.65 9.31 10.97
N TRP A 87 -3.71 10.64 11.06
CA TRP A 87 -3.72 11.52 9.89
C TRP A 87 -2.43 11.43 9.08
N LEU A 88 -1.27 11.36 9.74
CA LEU A 88 0.00 11.14 9.06
C LEU A 88 0.00 9.81 8.29
N SER A 89 -0.52 8.75 8.89
CA SER A 89 -0.60 7.44 8.24
C SER A 89 -1.56 7.42 7.06
N VAL A 90 -2.72 8.08 7.19
CA VAL A 90 -3.68 8.23 6.08
C VAL A 90 -3.09 9.07 4.95
N LEU A 91 -2.40 10.16 5.26
CA LEU A 91 -1.72 11.00 4.27
C LEU A 91 -0.62 10.22 3.55
N LEU A 92 0.24 9.52 4.30
CA LEU A 92 1.29 8.66 3.74
C LEU A 92 0.70 7.55 2.86
N TRP A 93 -0.37 6.90 3.30
CA TRP A 93 -1.09 5.90 2.50
C TRP A 93 -1.61 6.50 1.20
N LEU A 94 -2.25 7.68 1.27
CA LEU A 94 -2.78 8.36 0.09
C LEU A 94 -1.65 8.70 -0.90
N ILE A 95 -0.51 9.20 -0.42
CA ILE A 95 0.68 9.46 -1.23
C ILE A 95 1.19 8.16 -1.86
N GLY A 96 1.31 7.08 -1.09
CA GLY A 96 1.77 5.78 -1.58
C GLY A 96 0.87 5.22 -2.70
N VAL A 97 -0.45 5.28 -2.51
CA VAL A 97 -1.44 4.87 -3.52
C VAL A 97 -1.40 5.78 -4.74
N ALA A 98 -1.28 7.10 -4.55
CA ALA A 98 -1.17 8.05 -5.65
C ALA A 98 0.09 7.80 -6.49
N ILE A 99 1.26 7.57 -5.86
CA ILE A 99 2.49 7.20 -6.57
C ILE A 99 2.32 5.86 -7.28
N SER A 100 1.68 4.87 -6.65
CA SER A 100 1.40 3.58 -7.27
C SER A 100 0.58 3.74 -8.56
N LEU A 101 -0.59 4.39 -8.47
CA LEU A 101 -1.56 4.49 -9.56
C LEU A 101 -1.18 5.52 -10.64
N ALA A 102 -0.55 6.64 -10.26
CA ALA A 102 -0.23 7.72 -11.21
C ALA A 102 1.18 7.61 -11.79
N VAL A 103 2.10 6.91 -11.11
CA VAL A 103 3.51 6.82 -11.53
C VAL A 103 3.90 5.39 -11.86
N THR A 104 3.77 4.46 -10.92
CA THR A 104 4.31 3.11 -11.07
C THR A 104 3.53 2.30 -12.09
N VAL A 105 2.20 2.25 -11.97
CA VAL A 105 1.31 1.49 -12.87
C VAL A 105 1.43 1.97 -14.33
N PRO A 106 1.32 3.27 -14.65
CA PRO A 106 1.44 3.72 -16.03
C PRO A 106 2.84 3.49 -16.59
N SER A 107 3.89 3.60 -15.77
CA SER A 107 5.26 3.34 -16.21
C SER A 107 5.48 1.86 -16.53
N LEU A 108 4.88 0.94 -15.75
CA LEU A 108 4.92 -0.49 -16.04
C LEU A 108 4.12 -0.87 -17.28
N GLN A 109 2.93 -0.29 -17.47
CA GLN A 109 2.13 -0.51 -18.68
C GLN A 109 2.86 -0.03 -19.94
N LYS A 110 3.48 1.15 -19.88
CA LYS A 110 4.34 1.65 -20.97
C LYS A 110 5.52 0.72 -21.22
N ALA A 111 6.19 0.25 -20.17
CA ALA A 111 7.30 -0.68 -20.30
C ALA A 111 6.88 -2.01 -20.95
N THR A 112 5.71 -2.56 -20.58
CA THR A 112 5.17 -3.77 -21.21
C THR A 112 5.05 -3.63 -22.73
N VAL A 113 4.48 -2.51 -23.19
CA VAL A 113 4.32 -2.24 -24.63
C VAL A 113 5.69 -2.04 -25.29
N SER A 114 6.54 -1.18 -24.73
CA SER A 114 7.87 -0.90 -25.28
C SER A 114 8.76 -2.15 -25.36
N ILE A 115 8.70 -3.05 -24.38
CA ILE A 115 9.42 -4.33 -24.42
C ILE A 115 8.90 -5.20 -25.58
N GLY A 116 7.58 -5.30 -25.73
CA GLY A 116 6.96 -6.07 -26.83
C GLY A 116 7.35 -5.53 -28.21
N ASP A 117 7.50 -4.21 -28.32
CA ASP A 117 7.88 -3.52 -29.56
C ASP A 117 9.42 -3.46 -29.78
N GLY A 118 10.22 -4.02 -28.86
CA GLY A 118 11.70 -3.97 -28.94
C GLY A 118 12.31 -2.58 -28.73
N GLN A 119 11.58 -1.67 -28.07
CA GLN A 119 12.02 -0.30 -27.80
C GLN A 119 12.84 -0.18 -26.50
N ALA A 120 13.65 0.86 -26.42
CA ALA A 120 14.44 1.16 -25.22
C ALA A 120 13.55 1.59 -24.03
N ILE A 121 13.88 1.11 -22.83
CA ILE A 121 13.10 1.31 -21.60
C ILE A 121 13.93 1.90 -20.44
N ASP A 122 15.10 2.47 -20.72
CA ASP A 122 16.06 2.86 -19.68
C ASP A 122 15.53 3.93 -18.72
N SER A 123 14.78 4.91 -19.25
CA SER A 123 14.11 5.93 -18.41
C SER A 123 13.02 5.34 -17.51
N LEU A 124 12.35 4.27 -17.94
CA LEU A 124 11.30 3.59 -17.18
C LEU A 124 11.87 2.73 -16.05
N LYS A 125 13.05 2.12 -16.24
CA LYS A 125 13.75 1.34 -15.20
C LYS A 125 13.98 2.17 -13.95
N GLY A 126 14.61 3.35 -14.10
CA GLY A 126 14.91 4.24 -12.99
C GLY A 126 13.64 4.76 -12.31
N LYS A 127 12.64 5.13 -13.11
CA LYS A 127 11.35 5.64 -12.61
C LYS A 127 10.61 4.61 -11.75
N VAL A 128 10.49 3.36 -12.23
CA VAL A 128 9.83 2.27 -11.49
C VAL A 128 10.61 1.87 -10.24
N ALA A 129 11.94 1.79 -10.33
CA ALA A 129 12.77 1.46 -9.16
C ALA A 129 12.66 2.53 -8.07
N GLY A 130 12.74 3.81 -8.46
CA GLY A 130 12.59 4.94 -7.53
C GLY A 130 11.20 5.01 -6.90
N SER A 131 10.14 4.93 -7.71
CA SER A 131 8.77 4.99 -7.18
C SER A 131 8.43 3.79 -6.31
N GLY A 132 8.85 2.58 -6.70
CA GLY A 132 8.67 1.37 -5.91
C GLY A 132 9.39 1.44 -4.56
N GLY A 133 10.63 1.92 -4.54
CA GLY A 133 11.40 2.12 -3.30
C GLY A 133 10.75 3.13 -2.35
N VAL A 134 10.30 4.28 -2.87
CA VAL A 134 9.59 5.30 -2.08
C VAL A 134 8.31 4.73 -1.49
N ILE A 135 7.50 4.00 -2.27
CA ILE A 135 6.29 3.34 -1.77
C ILE A 135 6.64 2.36 -0.64
N GLY A 136 7.68 1.54 -0.82
CA GLY A 136 8.14 0.61 0.22
C GLY A 136 8.49 1.32 1.54
N ILE A 137 9.25 2.41 1.47
CA ILE A 137 9.62 3.21 2.64
C ILE A 137 8.38 3.83 3.30
N ILE A 138 7.46 4.39 2.51
CA ILE A 138 6.20 4.95 3.00
C ILE A 138 5.44 3.91 3.84
N PHE A 139 5.26 2.68 3.33
CA PHE A 139 4.55 1.65 4.06
C PHE A 139 5.30 1.15 5.30
N VAL A 140 6.63 1.11 5.28
CA VAL A 140 7.42 0.85 6.49
C VAL A 140 7.17 1.92 7.55
N VAL A 141 7.18 3.21 7.17
CA VAL A 141 6.91 4.32 8.09
C VAL A 141 5.48 4.23 8.66
N ILE A 142 4.49 3.89 7.84
CA ILE A 142 3.11 3.67 8.31
C ILE A 142 3.06 2.55 9.36
N VAL A 143 3.73 1.42 9.11
CA VAL A 143 3.78 0.31 10.08
C VAL A 143 4.44 0.77 11.38
N VAL A 144 5.56 1.50 11.32
CA VAL A 144 6.22 2.06 12.50
C VAL A 144 5.27 2.98 13.27
N LEU A 145 4.60 3.90 12.60
CA LEU A 145 3.62 4.79 13.25
C LEU A 145 2.53 3.99 13.97
N MET A 146 1.97 2.98 13.32
CA MET A 146 0.87 2.17 13.89
C MET A 146 1.31 1.21 15.00
N VAL A 147 2.57 0.76 15.00
CA VAL A 147 3.11 -0.13 16.03
C VAL A 147 3.54 0.62 17.28
N TYR A 148 4.15 1.80 17.15
CA TYR A 148 4.63 2.59 18.29
C TYR A 148 3.61 3.60 18.81
N ARG A 149 2.65 3.98 17.97
CA ARG A 149 1.49 4.81 18.32
C ARG A 149 0.20 4.13 17.80
N PRO A 150 -0.11 2.90 18.24
CA PRO A 150 -1.46 2.40 18.07
C PRO A 150 -2.38 3.38 18.80
N GLY A 151 -3.58 3.62 18.29
CA GLY A 151 -4.48 4.60 18.88
C GLY A 151 -4.74 4.42 20.39
N SER A 152 -5.32 5.47 21.00
CA SER A 152 -5.47 5.59 22.47
C SER A 152 -6.26 4.50 23.21
#